data_AF-A0A1Z1VP45-F1
#
_entry.id   AF-A0A1Z1VP45-F1
#
_cell.length_a   1.000
_cell.length_b   1.000
_cell.length_c   1.000
_cell.angle_alpha   90.00
_cell.angle_beta   90.00
_cell.angle_gamma   90.00
#
_symmetry.space_group_name_H-M   'P 1'
#
loop_
_entity.id
_entity.type
_entity.pdbx_description
1 polymer ?
#
loop_
_entity_poly.entity_id
_entity_poly.type
_entity_poly.pdbx_seq_one_letter_code
_entity_poly.pdbx_strand_id
1 'polypeptide(L)'
;DYLAYMLKYDSVHGRFKADVEVSGSDLLVNGKKIRLTQERDPANLKWDEVGVDVVIESTGLFLTKETAQKHLDAGAKKVILSAPSKDDTPMFVFGVNHSTYAGQSIVSNASCTTNCLAPLAKVINDKWGIKRGLMTTVHAATATQKTVDGPSNKDWRGGRGILENIIPSSTGAAKAVGVVIPELNK
;
A
#
# COMPACT_ATOMS: atom_id res chain seq x y z
N ASP A 1 2.07 -24.10 4.94
CA ASP A 1 3.05 -23.91 6.04
C ASP A 1 3.78 -22.57 6.05
N TYR A 2 4.52 -22.20 5.01
CA TYR A 2 5.41 -21.01 5.08
C TYR A 2 4.69 -19.69 5.39
N LEU A 3 3.50 -19.46 4.80
CA LEU A 3 2.69 -18.28 5.10
C LEU A 3 2.22 -18.25 6.57
N ALA A 4 1.89 -19.40 7.15
CA ALA A 4 1.54 -19.49 8.57
C ALA A 4 2.74 -19.15 9.47
N TYR A 5 3.94 -19.58 9.09
CA TYR A 5 5.18 -19.20 9.78
C TYR A 5 5.41 -17.68 9.73
N MET A 6 5.32 -17.07 8.55
CA MET A 6 5.50 -15.62 8.38
C MET A 6 4.45 -14.81 9.14
N LEU A 7 3.20 -15.30 9.25
CA LEU A 7 2.16 -14.64 10.05
C LEU A 7 2.43 -14.77 11.55
N LYS A 8 2.93 -15.93 12.03
CA LYS A 8 3.18 -16.17 13.46
C LYS A 8 4.34 -15.35 14.02
N TYR A 9 5.37 -15.10 13.21
CA TYR A 9 6.63 -14.51 13.65
C TYR A 9 7.00 -13.29 12.81
N ASP A 10 6.94 -12.11 13.42
CA ASP A 10 7.35 -10.86 12.81
C ASP A 10 8.53 -10.24 13.58
N SER A 11 9.61 -9.90 12.88
CA SER A 11 10.84 -9.36 13.49
C SER A 11 10.68 -7.95 14.06
N VAL A 12 9.67 -7.20 13.62
CA VAL A 12 9.42 -5.80 14.02
C VAL A 12 8.28 -5.74 15.04
N HIS A 13 7.19 -6.44 14.78
CA HIS A 13 5.95 -6.38 15.58
C HIS A 13 5.81 -7.53 16.58
N GLY A 14 6.75 -8.48 16.58
CA GLY A 14 6.78 -9.62 17.50
C GLY A 14 5.89 -10.78 17.07
N ARG A 15 5.53 -11.64 18.03
CA ARG A 15 4.68 -12.80 17.77
C ARG A 15 3.22 -12.40 17.61
N PHE A 16 2.54 -12.99 16.62
CA PHE A 16 1.10 -12.77 16.43
C PHE A 16 0.31 -13.41 17.56
N LYS A 17 -0.55 -12.63 18.21
CA LYS A 17 -1.31 -13.02 19.41
C LYS A 17 -2.65 -13.66 19.04
N ALA A 18 -2.61 -14.70 18.23
CA ALA A 18 -3.77 -15.46 17.79
C ALA A 18 -3.35 -16.90 17.45
N ASP A 19 -4.32 -17.82 17.51
CA ASP A 19 -4.08 -19.20 17.08
C ASP A 19 -4.05 -19.24 15.56
N VAL A 20 -2.95 -19.77 15.02
CA VAL A 20 -2.74 -19.90 13.57
C VAL A 20 -2.43 -21.35 13.25
N GLU A 21 -3.25 -21.95 12.41
CA GLU A 21 -3.13 -23.35 12.00
C GLU A 21 -3.27 -23.49 10.49
N VAL A 22 -2.69 -24.55 9.94
CA VAL A 22 -2.84 -24.90 8.53
C VAL A 22 -3.85 -26.04 8.47
N SER A 23 -4.90 -25.88 7.66
CA SER A 23 -5.95 -26.88 7.46
C SER A 23 -6.05 -27.20 5.98
N GLY A 24 -5.33 -28.23 5.53
CA GLY A 24 -5.23 -28.57 4.12
C GLY A 24 -4.55 -27.44 3.32
N SER A 25 -5.26 -26.88 2.34
CA SER A 25 -4.80 -25.73 1.55
C SER A 25 -5.09 -24.37 2.19
N ASP A 26 -5.81 -24.35 3.32
CA ASP A 26 -6.33 -23.11 3.92
C ASP A 26 -5.62 -22.77 5.23
N LEU A 27 -5.77 -21.51 5.66
CA LEU A 27 -5.30 -21.04 6.96
C LEU A 27 -6.48 -20.95 7.93
N LEU A 28 -6.30 -21.37 9.17
CA LEU A 28 -7.22 -21.08 10.26
C LEU A 28 -6.60 -20.02 11.16
N VAL A 29 -7.32 -18.93 11.43
CA VAL A 29 -6.93 -17.90 12.41
C VAL A 29 -8.04 -17.77 13.44
N ASN A 30 -7.76 -18.09 14.70
CA ASN A 30 -8.78 -18.20 15.77
C ASN A 30 -9.97 -19.07 15.33
N GLY A 31 -9.70 -20.21 14.71
CA GLY A 31 -10.71 -21.13 14.16
C GLY A 31 -11.43 -20.64 12.90
N LYS A 32 -11.19 -19.41 12.43
CA LYS A 32 -11.80 -18.87 11.21
C LYS A 32 -11.00 -19.28 9.99
N LYS A 33 -11.69 -19.89 9.04
CA LYS A 33 -11.10 -20.35 7.78
C LYS A 33 -10.83 -19.20 6.81
N ILE A 34 -9.62 -19.16 6.27
CA ILE A 34 -9.14 -18.20 5.28
C ILE A 34 -8.63 -19.01 4.08
N ARG A 35 -9.26 -18.82 2.92
CA ARG A 35 -8.83 -19.44 1.67
C ARG A 35 -7.47 -18.89 1.28
N LEU A 36 -6.52 -19.77 0.96
CA LEU A 36 -5.25 -19.37 0.36
C LEU A 36 -5.23 -19.70 -1.13
N THR A 37 -4.57 -18.85 -1.91
CA THR A 37 -4.31 -19.06 -3.34
C THR A 37 -2.83 -18.79 -3.63
N GLN A 38 -2.35 -19.29 -4.76
CA GLN A 38 -0.99 -19.03 -5.26
C GLN A 38 -1.03 -18.61 -6.74
N GLU A 39 -2.02 -17.80 -7.08
CA GLU A 39 -2.21 -17.30 -8.44
C GLU A 39 -1.35 -16.06 -8.71
N ARG A 40 -0.72 -16.02 -9.88
CA ARG A 40 0.07 -14.86 -10.32
C ARG A 40 -0.74 -13.83 -11.09
N ASP A 41 -1.79 -14.27 -11.78
CA ASP A 41 -2.70 -13.37 -12.49
C ASP A 41 -3.92 -13.08 -11.59
N PRO A 42 -4.14 -11.81 -11.19
CA PRO A 42 -5.30 -11.43 -10.40
C PRO A 42 -6.66 -11.87 -10.94
N ALA A 43 -6.78 -12.01 -12.27
CA ALA A 43 -8.02 -12.45 -12.93
C ALA A 43 -8.43 -13.89 -12.57
N ASN A 44 -7.49 -14.72 -12.12
CA ASN A 44 -7.73 -16.13 -11.79
C ASN A 44 -8.04 -16.37 -10.30
N LEU A 45 -8.12 -15.32 -9.48
CA LEU A 45 -8.25 -15.45 -8.01
C LEU A 45 -9.65 -15.86 -7.53
N LYS A 46 -10.67 -15.80 -8.39
CA LYS A 46 -12.06 -16.23 -8.13
C LYS A 46 -12.60 -15.72 -6.79
N TRP A 47 -12.62 -14.41 -6.62
CA TRP A 47 -13.04 -13.74 -5.39
C TRP A 47 -14.52 -13.89 -5.07
N ASP A 48 -15.35 -14.11 -6.10
CA ASP A 48 -16.76 -14.43 -5.99
C ASP A 48 -17.03 -15.71 -5.18
N GLU A 49 -16.21 -16.75 -5.33
CA GLU A 49 -16.34 -18.02 -4.59
C GLU A 49 -16.25 -17.85 -3.05
N VAL A 50 -15.64 -16.76 -2.58
CA VAL A 50 -15.55 -16.44 -1.13
C VAL A 50 -16.23 -15.11 -0.76
N GLY A 51 -16.98 -14.51 -1.69
CA GLY A 51 -17.78 -13.31 -1.45
C GLY A 51 -16.98 -12.07 -1.05
N VAL A 52 -15.82 -11.81 -1.67
CA VAL A 52 -14.98 -10.66 -1.32
C VAL A 52 -15.64 -9.33 -1.70
N ASP A 53 -15.89 -8.48 -0.69
CA ASP A 53 -16.34 -7.11 -0.91
C ASP A 53 -15.20 -6.18 -1.34
N VAL A 54 -14.03 -6.30 -0.70
CA VAL A 54 -12.88 -5.41 -0.93
C VAL A 54 -11.60 -6.22 -0.98
N VAL A 55 -10.84 -6.05 -2.06
CA VAL A 55 -9.46 -6.55 -2.18
C VAL A 55 -8.49 -5.45 -1.76
N ILE A 56 -7.48 -5.82 -0.97
CA ILE A 56 -6.32 -4.97 -0.69
C ILE A 56 -5.22 -5.42 -1.64
N GLU A 57 -4.96 -4.61 -2.68
CA GLU A 57 -3.87 -4.85 -3.62
C GLU A 57 -2.55 -4.35 -3.01
N SER A 58 -1.81 -5.28 -2.42
CA SER A 58 -0.58 -5.03 -1.68
C SER A 58 0.65 -5.75 -2.25
N THR A 59 0.62 -6.13 -3.53
CA THR A 59 1.77 -6.73 -4.21
C THR A 59 2.78 -5.68 -4.66
N GLY A 60 2.33 -4.44 -4.89
CA GLY A 60 3.14 -3.36 -5.47
C GLY A 60 3.29 -3.44 -7.00
N LEU A 61 2.62 -4.40 -7.65
CA LEU A 61 2.70 -4.62 -9.09
C LEU A 61 1.51 -4.01 -9.83
N PHE A 62 0.29 -4.21 -9.33
CA PHE A 62 -0.96 -3.83 -10.00
C PHE A 62 -1.45 -2.46 -9.52
N LEU A 63 -0.69 -1.41 -9.86
CA LEU A 63 -0.90 -0.04 -9.37
C LEU A 63 -1.58 0.90 -10.39
N THR A 64 -2.29 0.35 -11.36
CA THR A 64 -3.14 1.12 -12.29
C THR A 64 -4.56 0.60 -12.23
N LYS A 65 -5.54 1.42 -12.61
CA LYS A 65 -6.94 1.02 -12.76
C LYS A 65 -7.06 -0.20 -13.67
N GLU A 66 -6.37 -0.19 -14.81
CA GLU A 66 -6.35 -1.30 -15.77
C GLU A 66 -5.86 -2.61 -15.13
N THR A 67 -4.74 -2.56 -14.41
CA THR A 67 -4.16 -3.78 -13.83
C THR A 67 -4.94 -4.28 -12.62
N ALA A 68 -5.51 -3.37 -11.82
CA ALA A 68 -6.34 -3.70 -10.66
C ALA A 68 -7.77 -4.14 -11.05
N GLN A 69 -8.27 -3.75 -12.22
CA GLN A 69 -9.56 -4.18 -12.76
C GLN A 69 -9.70 -5.70 -12.79
N LYS A 70 -8.59 -6.41 -13.00
CA LYS A 70 -8.53 -7.88 -12.96
C LYS A 70 -9.09 -8.49 -11.67
N HIS A 71 -9.00 -7.82 -10.53
CA HIS A 71 -9.63 -8.29 -9.30
C HIS A 71 -11.16 -8.15 -9.34
N LEU A 72 -11.69 -7.08 -9.93
CA LEU A 72 -13.13 -6.91 -10.10
C LEU A 72 -13.67 -7.95 -11.08
N ASP A 73 -12.93 -8.21 -12.16
CA ASP A 73 -13.27 -9.24 -13.15
C ASP A 73 -13.25 -10.65 -12.53
N ALA A 74 -12.38 -10.87 -11.54
CA ALA A 74 -12.36 -12.09 -10.72
C ALA A 74 -13.46 -12.14 -9.64
N GLY A 75 -14.37 -11.16 -9.57
CA GLY A 75 -15.56 -11.20 -8.71
C GLY A 75 -15.51 -10.38 -7.42
N ALA A 76 -14.44 -9.59 -7.18
CA ALA A 76 -14.43 -8.66 -6.06
C ALA A 76 -15.32 -7.44 -6.34
N LYS A 77 -15.94 -6.84 -5.31
CA LYS A 77 -16.77 -5.63 -5.52
C LYS A 77 -15.94 -4.35 -5.61
N LYS A 78 -14.83 -4.25 -4.86
CA LYS A 78 -13.95 -3.08 -4.82
C LYS A 78 -12.48 -3.46 -4.63
N VAL A 79 -11.58 -2.54 -4.98
CA VAL A 79 -10.13 -2.70 -4.80
C VAL A 79 -9.55 -1.44 -4.14
N ILE A 80 -8.70 -1.64 -3.14
CA ILE A 80 -7.87 -0.60 -2.53
C ILE A 80 -6.41 -0.90 -2.83
N LEU A 81 -5.75 -0.01 -3.57
CA LEU A 81 -4.30 -0.06 -3.78
C LEU A 81 -3.61 0.40 -2.49
N SER A 82 -2.69 -0.42 -1.97
CA SER A 82 -1.93 -0.10 -0.74
C SER A 82 -0.74 0.84 -0.98
N ALA A 83 -0.67 1.47 -2.17
CA ALA A 83 0.39 2.36 -2.59
C ALA A 83 -0.18 3.44 -3.53
N PRO A 84 0.57 4.52 -3.82
CA PRO A 84 0.18 5.49 -4.85
C PRO A 84 -0.04 4.81 -6.20
N SER A 85 -1.14 5.15 -6.88
CA SER A 85 -1.38 4.72 -8.24
C SER A 85 -0.34 5.29 -9.21
N LYS A 86 -0.14 4.60 -10.34
CA LYS A 86 0.67 5.04 -11.47
C LYS A 86 -0.14 5.80 -12.53
N ASP A 87 -1.44 5.94 -12.30
CA ASP A 87 -2.41 6.68 -13.13
C ASP A 87 -3.30 7.58 -12.26
N ASP A 88 -4.42 8.05 -12.83
CA ASP A 88 -5.38 8.95 -12.22
C ASP A 88 -6.38 8.27 -11.26
N THR A 89 -6.12 7.01 -10.84
CA THR A 89 -6.95 6.32 -9.84
C THR A 89 -7.16 7.19 -8.59
N PRO A 90 -8.41 7.42 -8.15
CA PRO A 90 -8.71 8.30 -7.03
C PRO A 90 -7.96 7.92 -5.76
N MET A 91 -7.30 8.90 -5.15
CA MET A 91 -6.48 8.72 -3.96
C MET A 91 -7.15 9.34 -2.74
N PHE A 92 -7.16 8.59 -1.64
CA PHE A 92 -7.75 9.03 -0.39
C PHE A 92 -6.77 8.89 0.78
N VAL A 93 -6.81 9.88 1.67
CA VAL A 93 -6.20 9.83 2.99
C VAL A 93 -7.32 10.01 4.03
N PHE A 94 -7.42 9.04 4.94
CA PHE A 94 -8.42 9.07 6.01
C PHE A 94 -8.19 10.29 6.91
N GLY A 95 -9.27 10.97 7.29
CA GLY A 95 -9.22 12.24 8.01
C GLY A 95 -8.88 13.49 7.16
N VAL A 96 -8.49 13.33 5.89
CA VAL A 96 -8.17 14.47 5.00
C VAL A 96 -9.24 14.66 3.93
N ASN A 97 -9.41 13.69 3.03
CA ASN A 97 -10.38 13.77 1.93
C ASN A 97 -11.26 12.52 1.78
N HIS A 98 -11.16 11.52 2.67
CA HIS A 98 -12.00 10.32 2.62
C HIS A 98 -13.52 10.57 2.51
N SER A 99 -14.02 11.71 3.02
CA SER A 99 -15.43 12.09 2.91
C SER A 99 -15.88 12.44 1.48
N THR A 100 -14.93 12.64 0.55
CA THR A 100 -15.24 12.86 -0.88
C THR A 100 -15.32 11.56 -1.67
N TYR A 101 -15.13 10.41 -1.01
CA TYR A 101 -15.36 9.11 -1.62
C TYR A 101 -16.81 8.99 -2.08
N ALA A 102 -17.01 8.69 -3.36
CA ALA A 102 -18.30 8.70 -4.02
C ALA A 102 -18.67 7.31 -4.57
N GLY A 103 -18.14 6.25 -3.97
CA GLY A 103 -18.45 4.87 -4.37
C GLY A 103 -17.56 4.32 -5.49
N GLN A 104 -16.41 4.93 -5.78
CA GLN A 104 -15.47 4.44 -6.78
C GLN A 104 -15.05 2.99 -6.49
N SER A 105 -14.98 2.16 -7.54
CA SER A 105 -14.68 0.73 -7.40
C SER A 105 -13.21 0.44 -7.13
N ILE A 106 -12.30 1.29 -7.62
CA ILE A 106 -10.85 1.17 -7.43
C ILE A 106 -10.34 2.49 -6.89
N VAL A 107 -9.62 2.44 -5.77
CA VAL A 107 -9.06 3.62 -5.10
C VAL A 107 -7.65 3.34 -4.58
N SER A 108 -6.85 4.38 -4.40
CA SER A 108 -5.53 4.31 -3.76
C SER A 108 -5.58 4.85 -2.33
N ASN A 109 -4.96 4.14 -1.39
CA ASN A 109 -4.76 4.61 -0.01
C ASN A 109 -3.47 5.46 0.14
N ALA A 110 -2.96 6.01 -0.97
CA ALA A 110 -1.74 6.80 -1.03
C ALA A 110 -0.49 6.04 -0.54
N SER A 111 0.53 6.76 -0.09
CA SER A 111 1.71 6.19 0.57
C SER A 111 1.69 6.44 2.08
N CYS A 112 2.50 5.71 2.84
CA CYS A 112 2.78 5.99 4.26
C CYS A 112 3.20 7.45 4.49
N THR A 113 4.10 7.98 3.66
CA THR A 113 4.59 9.37 3.75
C THR A 113 3.47 10.37 3.46
N THR A 114 2.61 10.12 2.48
CA THR A 114 1.45 10.99 2.19
C THR A 114 0.45 10.98 3.35
N ASN A 115 0.17 9.81 3.93
CA ASN A 115 -0.69 9.69 5.12
C ASN A 115 -0.12 10.41 6.35
N CYS A 116 1.21 10.48 6.47
CA CYS A 116 1.87 11.27 7.52
C CYS A 116 1.78 12.79 7.25
N LEU A 117 2.11 13.21 6.02
CA LEU A 117 2.22 14.63 5.68
C LEU A 117 0.87 15.33 5.50
N ALA A 118 -0.12 14.68 4.88
CA ALA A 118 -1.36 15.33 4.49
C ALA A 118 -2.17 15.89 5.68
N PRO A 119 -2.36 15.16 6.80
CA PRO A 119 -3.05 15.72 7.97
C PRO A 119 -2.35 16.96 8.54
N LEU A 120 -1.01 16.94 8.60
CA LEU A 120 -0.22 18.09 9.06
C LEU A 120 -0.38 19.28 8.11
N ALA A 121 -0.21 19.05 6.81
CA ALA A 121 -0.34 20.07 5.79
C ALA A 121 -1.75 20.68 5.79
N LYS A 122 -2.79 19.86 6.00
CA LYS A 122 -4.18 20.32 6.12
C LYS A 122 -4.35 21.31 7.27
N VAL A 123 -3.96 20.92 8.49
CA VAL A 123 -4.12 21.81 9.66
C VAL A 123 -3.38 23.13 9.47
N ILE A 124 -2.15 23.07 8.93
CA ILE A 124 -1.36 24.28 8.71
C ILE A 124 -2.00 25.16 7.62
N ASN A 125 -2.44 24.57 6.52
CA ASN A 125 -3.07 25.30 5.42
C ASN A 125 -4.39 25.95 5.86
N ASP A 126 -5.25 25.20 6.54
CA ASP A 126 -6.56 25.69 7.01
C ASP A 126 -6.43 26.88 7.97
N LYS A 127 -5.33 26.97 8.73
CA LYS A 127 -5.12 28.01 9.74
C LYS A 127 -4.29 29.19 9.27
N TRP A 128 -3.25 28.94 8.48
CA TRP A 128 -2.26 29.97 8.13
C TRP A 128 -2.03 30.11 6.62
N GLY A 129 -2.50 29.14 5.82
CA GLY A 129 -2.21 29.06 4.40
C GLY A 129 -0.77 28.64 4.12
N ILE A 130 -0.58 27.67 3.22
CA ILE A 130 0.76 27.28 2.76
C ILE A 130 1.06 27.98 1.44
N LYS A 131 2.13 28.78 1.41
CA LYS A 131 2.62 29.41 0.17
C LYS A 131 3.45 28.43 -0.67
N ARG A 132 4.44 27.78 -0.04
CA ARG A 132 5.35 26.76 -0.62
C ARG A 132 5.82 25.83 0.49
N GLY A 133 6.16 24.59 0.16
CA GLY A 133 6.71 23.63 1.12
C GLY A 133 7.69 22.67 0.44
N LEU A 134 8.78 22.33 1.14
CA LEU A 134 9.68 21.25 0.78
C LEU A 134 9.66 20.23 1.92
N MET A 135 9.69 18.95 1.58
CA MET A 135 9.61 17.86 2.53
C MET A 135 10.80 16.93 2.35
N THR A 136 11.44 16.58 3.46
CA THR A 136 12.38 15.47 3.56
C THR A 136 11.78 14.46 4.52
N THR A 137 11.79 13.18 4.16
CA THR A 137 11.43 12.08 5.06
C THR A 137 12.65 11.20 5.28
N VAL A 138 12.95 10.92 6.55
CA VAL A 138 13.94 9.90 6.92
C VAL A 138 13.15 8.60 7.08
N HIS A 139 13.20 7.78 6.04
CA HIS A 139 12.35 6.60 5.92
C HIS A 139 13.09 5.34 6.36
N ALA A 140 12.39 4.45 7.08
CA ALA A 140 12.91 3.15 7.48
C ALA A 140 13.13 2.21 6.27
N ALA A 141 13.85 1.12 6.50
CA ALA A 141 14.12 0.09 5.49
C ALA A 141 12.82 -0.52 4.93
N THR A 142 12.86 -0.86 3.63
CA THR A 142 11.74 -1.46 2.90
C THR A 142 12.18 -2.67 2.07
N ALA A 143 11.23 -3.54 1.71
CA ALA A 143 11.51 -4.79 0.99
C ALA A 143 12.12 -4.60 -0.41
N THR A 144 12.02 -3.41 -1.01
CA THR A 144 12.59 -3.14 -2.35
C THR A 144 14.10 -2.91 -2.32
N GLN A 145 14.67 -2.57 -1.16
CA GLN A 145 16.10 -2.32 -1.00
C GLN A 145 16.88 -3.64 -0.91
N LYS A 146 18.21 -3.55 -0.82
CA LYS A 146 19.10 -4.72 -0.87
C LYS A 146 19.91 -4.85 0.41
N THR A 147 20.14 -6.08 0.86
CA THR A 147 20.98 -6.36 2.02
C THR A 147 22.45 -6.04 1.74
N VAL A 148 22.91 -6.31 0.52
CA VAL A 148 24.24 -5.99 -0.01
C VAL A 148 24.11 -5.25 -1.35
N ASP A 149 25.19 -4.62 -1.83
CA ASP A 149 25.20 -3.90 -3.10
C ASP A 149 24.78 -4.82 -4.28
N GLY A 150 23.83 -4.37 -5.10
CA GLY A 150 23.32 -5.13 -6.23
C GLY A 150 22.40 -4.34 -7.17
N PRO A 151 21.91 -4.96 -8.26
CA PRO A 151 21.05 -4.30 -9.23
C PRO A 151 19.71 -3.86 -8.63
N SER A 152 19.26 -2.67 -9.04
CA SER A 152 17.98 -2.08 -8.64
C SER A 152 17.17 -1.70 -9.87
N ASN A 153 15.87 -2.02 -9.83
CA ASN A 153 14.93 -1.73 -10.91
C ASN A 153 14.39 -0.30 -10.87
N LYS A 154 14.66 0.46 -9.78
CA LYS A 154 14.12 1.82 -9.59
C LYS A 154 15.17 2.88 -9.91
N ASP A 155 16.32 2.80 -9.23
CA ASP A 155 17.42 3.75 -9.34
C ASP A 155 18.71 3.13 -8.78
N TRP A 156 19.88 3.66 -9.19
CA TRP A 156 21.18 3.12 -8.81
C TRP A 156 21.45 3.18 -7.30
N ARG A 157 20.98 4.22 -6.61
CA ARG A 157 21.22 4.39 -5.17
C ARG A 157 20.43 3.35 -4.37
N GLY A 158 19.24 2.99 -4.83
CA GLY A 158 18.43 1.89 -4.26
C GLY A 158 19.07 0.50 -4.37
N GLY A 159 20.14 0.37 -5.17
CA GLY A 159 20.93 -0.86 -5.26
C GLY A 159 21.96 -1.02 -4.15
N ARG A 160 22.24 0.01 -3.36
CA ARG A 160 23.24 -0.05 -2.28
C ARG A 160 22.72 -0.81 -1.06
N GLY A 161 23.62 -1.48 -0.33
CA GLY A 161 23.30 -2.24 0.88
C GLY A 161 22.74 -1.36 2.01
N ILE A 162 21.62 -1.77 2.61
CA ILE A 162 20.91 -0.97 3.64
C ILE A 162 21.61 -0.89 4.99
N LEU A 163 22.57 -1.78 5.28
CA LEU A 163 23.20 -1.86 6.59
C LEU A 163 24.23 -0.74 6.85
N GLU A 164 24.70 -0.09 5.78
CA GLU A 164 25.87 0.80 5.84
C GLU A 164 25.63 2.18 5.19
N ASN A 165 24.41 2.45 4.68
CA ASN A 165 24.17 3.64 3.86
C ASN A 165 22.96 4.47 4.32
N ILE A 166 23.12 5.79 4.30
CA ILE A 166 21.99 6.72 4.14
C ILE A 166 21.74 6.84 2.63
N ILE A 167 20.56 6.42 2.17
CA ILE A 167 20.26 6.32 0.73
C ILE A 167 19.25 7.41 0.33
N PRO A 168 19.67 8.46 -0.41
CA PRO A 168 18.71 9.41 -0.97
C PRO A 168 17.86 8.75 -2.05
N SER A 169 16.53 8.88 -1.96
CA SER A 169 15.58 8.37 -2.95
C SER A 169 14.51 9.42 -3.28
N SER A 170 14.04 9.42 -4.52
CA SER A 170 12.91 10.25 -4.94
C SER A 170 11.59 9.69 -4.41
N THR A 171 10.67 10.60 -4.07
CA THR A 171 9.31 10.26 -3.64
C THR A 171 8.31 11.27 -4.21
N GLY A 172 7.18 10.75 -4.71
CA GLY A 172 6.04 11.56 -5.14
C GLY A 172 5.11 11.97 -4.00
N ALA A 173 5.40 11.59 -2.75
CA ALA A 173 4.47 11.73 -1.63
C ALA A 173 4.03 13.18 -1.36
N ALA A 174 4.94 14.15 -1.48
CA ALA A 174 4.61 15.57 -1.33
C ALA A 174 3.74 16.09 -2.48
N LYS A 175 3.99 15.64 -3.73
CA LYS A 175 3.13 15.96 -4.87
C LYS A 175 1.73 15.34 -4.72
N ALA A 176 1.65 14.14 -4.16
CA ALA A 176 0.39 13.47 -3.86
C ALA A 176 -0.45 14.20 -2.80
N VAL A 177 0.16 15.03 -1.93
CA VAL A 177 -0.60 15.91 -1.04
C VAL A 177 -1.47 16.89 -1.83
N GLY A 178 -0.99 17.41 -2.96
CA GLY A 178 -1.80 18.26 -3.84
C GLY A 178 -3.00 17.54 -4.47
N VAL A 179 -2.93 16.19 -4.60
CA VAL A 179 -4.08 15.39 -5.09
C VAL A 179 -5.15 15.28 -4.00
N VAL A 180 -4.74 15.03 -2.75
CA VAL A 180 -5.69 14.85 -1.63
C VAL A 180 -6.12 16.16 -0.98
N ILE A 181 -5.36 17.25 -1.17
CA ILE A 181 -5.67 18.62 -0.74
C ILE A 181 -5.49 19.53 -1.96
N PRO A 182 -6.51 19.68 -2.82
CA PRO A 182 -6.38 20.43 -4.08
C PRO A 182 -5.89 21.87 -3.95
N GLU A 183 -6.17 22.54 -2.82
CA GLU A 183 -5.69 23.90 -2.53
C GLU A 183 -4.16 24.02 -2.46
N LEU A 184 -3.47 22.90 -2.21
CA LEU A 184 -2.02 22.79 -2.16
C LEU A 184 -1.40 22.35 -3.48
N ASN A 185 -2.20 22.12 -4.52
CA ASN A 185 -1.73 21.81 -5.87
C ASN A 185 -1.35 23.10 -6.61
N LYS A 186 -0.13 23.59 -6.35
CA LYS A 186 0.42 24.82 -6.92
C LYS A 186 1.77 24.59 -7.58
#